data_AF-A0A536QL26-F1
#
_entry.id   AF-A0A536QL26-F1
#
_cell.length_a   1.000
_cell.length_b   1.000
_cell.length_c   1.000
_cell.angle_alpha   90.00
_cell.angle_beta   90.00
_cell.angle_gamma   90.00
#
_symmetry.space_group_name_H-M   'P 1'
#
loop_
_entity.id
_entity.type
_entity.pdbx_description
1 polymer ?
#
loop_
_entity_poly.entity_id
_entity_poly.type
_entity_poly.pdbx_seq_one_letter_code
_entity_poly.pdbx_strand_id
1 'polypeptide(L)'
;MSRASVREALRTLELLGIVETRAGGGTFVRQTSPDDLARPLTSLMSRGHSLADVIEFRGLIEPAIAALAAERITQPQLAELAEIFAAQERKVAAAEPYADEDTRFHEV
;
A
#
# COMPACT_ATOMS: atom_id res chain seq x y z
N MET A 1 32.36 -20.86 6.32
CA MET A 1 31.40 -19.79 6.62
C MET A 1 30.75 -19.13 5.39
N SER A 2 31.25 -19.22 4.15
CA SER A 2 30.70 -18.36 3.07
C SER A 2 29.37 -18.81 2.45
N ARG A 3 29.15 -20.10 2.16
CA ARG A 3 27.95 -20.54 1.41
C ARG A 3 26.66 -20.58 2.22
N ALA A 4 26.75 -20.93 3.51
CA ALA A 4 25.58 -20.95 4.39
C ALA A 4 25.09 -19.51 4.67
N SER A 5 26.02 -18.59 4.98
CA SER A 5 25.68 -17.19 5.22
C SER A 5 25.13 -16.47 3.98
N VAL A 6 25.67 -16.74 2.79
CA VAL A 6 25.14 -16.18 1.54
C VAL A 6 23.72 -16.69 1.26
N ARG A 7 23.46 -17.99 1.51
CA ARG A 7 22.12 -18.55 1.34
C ARG A 7 21.13 -17.96 2.34
N GLU A 8 21.54 -17.73 3.58
CA GLU A 8 20.71 -17.07 4.59
C GLU A 8 20.39 -15.63 4.18
N ALA A 9 21.38 -14.88 3.72
CA ALA A 9 21.21 -13.51 3.24
C ALA A 9 20.29 -13.45 2.01
N LEU A 10 20.45 -14.35 1.03
CA LEU A 10 19.56 -14.43 -0.14
C LEU A 10 18.13 -14.77 0.27
N ARG A 11 17.95 -15.65 1.26
CA ARG A 11 16.63 -16.01 1.80
C ARG A 11 15.96 -14.82 2.50
N THR A 12 16.73 -14.02 3.24
CA THR A 12 16.23 -12.78 3.82
C THR A 12 15.84 -11.77 2.74
N LEU A 13 16.67 -11.59 1.72
CA LEU A 13 16.36 -10.69 0.60
C LEU A 13 15.13 -11.15 -0.19
N GLU A 14 14.91 -12.46 -0.33
CA GLU A 14 13.74 -13.06 -0.96
C GLU A 14 12.47 -12.84 -0.12
N LEU A 15 12.56 -13.00 1.22
CA LEU A 15 11.46 -12.67 2.14
C LEU A 15 11.09 -11.18 2.11
N LEU A 16 12.08 -10.30 1.94
CA LEU A 16 11.88 -8.86 1.77
C LEU A 16 11.37 -8.49 0.37
N GLY A 17 11.24 -9.46 -0.55
CA GLY A 17 10.79 -9.22 -1.92
C GLY A 17 11.79 -8.45 -2.79
N ILE A 18 13.05 -8.37 -2.39
CA ILE A 18 14.11 -7.63 -3.10
C ILE A 18 14.71 -8.48 -4.23
N VAL A 19 14.72 -9.80 -4.05
CA VAL A 19 15.18 -10.77 -5.05
C VAL A 19 14.17 -11.89 -5.22
N GLU A 20 14.21 -12.56 -6.36
CA GLU A 20 13.44 -13.77 -6.63
C GLU A 20 14.35 -14.89 -7.14
N THR A 21 14.12 -16.11 -6.67
CA THR A 21 14.80 -17.30 -7.19
C THR A 21 13.98 -17.93 -8.31
N ARG A 22 14.55 -18.02 -9.52
CA ARG A 22 13.91 -18.69 -10.65
C ARG A 22 14.48 -20.10 -10.80
N ALA A 23 13.60 -21.10 -10.85
CA ALA A 23 14.01 -22.50 -10.99
C ALA A 23 14.91 -22.69 -12.23
N GLY A 24 16.12 -23.19 -12.02
CA GLY A 24 17.11 -23.41 -13.08
C GLY A 24 17.84 -22.15 -13.60
N GLY A 25 17.47 -20.94 -13.16
CA GLY A 25 18.01 -19.68 -13.70
C GLY A 25 18.90 -18.88 -12.74
N GLY A 26 18.83 -19.13 -11.44
CA GLY A 26 19.56 -18.36 -10.42
C GLY A 26 18.68 -17.33 -9.69
N THR A 27 19.31 -16.44 -8.92
CA THR A 27 18.63 -15.39 -8.14
C THR A 27 18.73 -14.05 -8.89
N PHE A 28 17.60 -13.37 -9.05
CA PHE A 28 17.49 -12.11 -9.78
C PHE A 28 16.97 -10.99 -8.88
N VAL A 29 17.42 -9.76 -9.09
CA VAL A 29 16.87 -8.58 -8.41
C VAL A 29 15.47 -8.32 -8.96
N ARG A 30 14.50 -8.19 -8.06
CA ARG A 30 13.11 -7.92 -8.43
C ARG A 30 12.97 -6.44 -8.80
N GLN A 31 12.30 -6.14 -9.91
CA GLN A 31 11.94 -4.76 -10.21
C GLN A 31 10.90 -4.32 -9.18
N THR A 32 11.23 -3.27 -8.43
CA THR A 32 10.39 -2.78 -7.34
C THR A 32 9.13 -2.16 -7.93
N SER A 33 7.97 -2.77 -7.67
CA SER A 33 6.67 -2.15 -7.92
C SER A 33 6.33 -1.22 -6.75
N PRO A 34 5.54 -0.13 -6.94
CA PRO A 34 4.90 0.57 -5.83
C PRO A 34 4.22 -0.37 -4.82
N ASP A 35 3.69 -1.51 -5.28
CA ASP A 35 3.07 -2.54 -4.42
C ASP A 35 4.05 -3.18 -3.42
N ASP A 36 5.35 -3.18 -3.73
CA ASP A 36 6.38 -3.72 -2.85
C ASP A 36 6.68 -2.78 -1.67
N LEU A 37 6.28 -1.50 -1.74
CA LEU A 37 6.31 -0.56 -0.60
C LEU A 37 5.13 -0.75 0.35
N ALA A 38 3.98 -1.21 -0.16
CA ALA A 38 2.80 -1.45 0.66
C ALA A 38 3.06 -2.54 1.70
N ARG A 39 3.75 -3.63 1.33
CA ARG A 39 4.00 -4.80 2.20
C ARG A 39 4.79 -4.47 3.49
N PRO A 40 5.92 -3.75 3.45
CA PRO A 40 6.60 -3.28 4.65
C PRO A 40 5.71 -2.38 5.52
N LEU A 41 4.92 -1.49 4.93
CA LEU A 41 3.97 -0.64 5.66
C LEU A 41 2.88 -1.48 6.34
N THR A 42 2.26 -2.44 5.65
CA THR A 42 1.28 -3.35 6.24
C THR A 42 1.90 -4.21 7.36
N SER A 43 3.16 -4.64 7.18
CA SER A 43 3.90 -5.37 8.23
C SER A 43 4.30 -4.48 9.40
N LEU A 44 4.47 -3.18 9.22
CA LEU A 44 4.66 -2.23 10.32
C LEU A 44 3.35 -2.11 11.08
N MET A 45 2.24 -1.84 10.39
CA MET A 45 0.90 -1.72 10.98
C MET A 45 0.47 -2.96 11.80
N SER A 46 0.88 -4.17 11.41
CA SER A 46 0.57 -5.40 12.13
C SER A 46 1.40 -5.67 13.39
N ARG A 47 2.44 -4.86 13.68
CA ARG A 47 3.33 -5.02 14.86
C ARG A 47 2.82 -4.36 16.14
N GLY A 48 1.53 -4.04 16.23
CA GLY A 48 0.92 -3.50 17.44
C GLY A 48 0.90 -1.97 17.52
N HIS A 49 0.90 -1.29 16.37
CA HIS A 49 0.59 0.14 16.32
C HIS A 49 -0.87 0.37 16.66
N SER A 50 -1.12 1.41 17.46
CA SER A 50 -2.49 1.78 17.82
C SER A 50 -3.21 2.33 16.58
N LEU A 51 -4.55 2.29 16.58
CA LEU A 51 -5.34 3.00 15.57
C LEU A 51 -4.93 4.48 15.50
N ALA A 52 -4.52 5.08 16.62
CA ALA A 52 -4.08 6.47 16.66
C ALA A 52 -2.77 6.68 15.87
N ASP A 53 -1.81 5.76 15.95
CA ASP A 53 -0.54 5.86 15.21
C ASP A 53 -0.79 5.82 13.69
N VAL A 54 -1.76 5.01 13.25
CA VAL A 54 -2.15 4.90 11.84
C VAL A 54 -2.80 6.19 11.36
N ILE A 55 -3.71 6.76 12.16
CA ILE A 55 -4.38 8.02 11.82
C ILE A 55 -3.40 9.19 11.84
N GLU A 56 -2.45 9.22 12.77
CA GLU A 56 -1.37 10.22 12.81
C GLU A 56 -0.53 10.14 11.54
N PHE A 57 -0.11 8.95 11.14
CA PHE A 57 0.63 8.75 9.90
C PHE A 57 -0.15 9.21 8.67
N ARG A 58 -1.43 8.81 8.53
CA ARG A 58 -2.33 9.28 7.46
C ARG A 58 -2.39 10.80 7.43
N GLY A 59 -2.57 11.44 8.58
CA GLY A 59 -2.59 12.90 8.71
C GLY A 59 -1.31 13.62 8.25
N LEU A 60 -0.16 12.95 8.29
CA LEU A 60 1.11 13.51 7.81
C LEU A 60 1.29 13.38 6.30
N ILE A 61 0.83 12.27 5.69
CA ILE A 61 1.11 11.96 4.29
C ILE A 61 -0.04 12.33 3.33
N GLU A 62 -1.28 12.11 3.73
CA GLU A 62 -2.44 12.23 2.84
C GLU A 62 -2.68 13.65 2.33
N PRO A 63 -2.48 14.75 3.11
CA PRO A 63 -2.67 16.10 2.58
C PRO A 63 -1.75 16.42 1.40
N ALA A 64 -0.49 15.96 1.45
CA ALA A 64 0.47 16.16 0.37
C ALA A 64 0.10 15.31 -0.87
N ILE A 65 -0.36 14.08 -0.65
CA ILE A 65 -0.84 13.19 -1.72
C ILE A 65 -2.08 13.80 -2.39
N ALA A 66 -3.06 14.29 -1.60
CA ALA A 66 -4.27 14.91 -2.10
C ALA A 66 -3.98 16.18 -2.92
N ALA A 67 -3.02 17.00 -2.50
CA ALA A 67 -2.59 18.16 -3.26
C ALA A 67 -2.01 17.76 -4.64
N LEU A 68 -1.14 16.75 -4.68
CA LEU A 68 -0.58 16.23 -5.93
C LEU A 68 -1.65 15.57 -6.81
N ALA A 69 -2.61 14.87 -6.21
CA ALA A 69 -3.74 14.28 -6.93
C ALA A 69 -4.59 15.38 -7.57
N ALA A 70 -4.91 16.45 -6.85
CA ALA A 70 -5.68 17.58 -7.39
C ALA A 70 -5.02 18.23 -8.61
N GLU A 71 -3.69 18.28 -8.69
CA GLU A 71 -2.96 18.80 -9.84
C GLU A 71 -2.95 17.85 -11.05
N ARG A 72 -3.05 16.53 -10.81
CA ARG A 72 -2.78 15.48 -11.81
C ARG A 72 -4.00 14.69 -12.24
N ILE A 73 -5.10 14.81 -11.50
CA ILE A 73 -6.29 13.98 -11.69
C ILE A 73 -6.86 14.13 -13.09
N THR A 74 -7.22 13.00 -13.68
CA THR A 74 -7.92 12.98 -14.98
C THR A 74 -9.43 13.06 -14.78
N GLN A 75 -10.17 13.49 -15.81
CA GLN A 75 -11.63 13.56 -15.73
C GLN A 75 -12.31 12.20 -15.41
N PRO A 76 -11.85 11.06 -15.93
CA PRO A 76 -12.37 9.75 -15.51
C PRO A 76 -12.16 9.45 -14.02
N GLN A 77 -10.95 9.72 -13.49
CA GLN A 77 -10.65 9.54 -12.07
C GLN A 77 -11.49 10.45 -11.17
N LEU A 78 -11.70 11.71 -11.59
CA LEU A 78 -12.55 12.64 -10.84
C LEU A 78 -14.02 12.17 -10.79
N ALA A 79 -14.53 11.63 -11.90
CA ALA A 79 -15.86 11.04 -11.93
C ALA A 79 -15.95 9.80 -11.02
N GLU A 80 -14.92 8.95 -11.01
CA GLU A 80 -14.84 7.79 -10.12
C GLU A 80 -14.83 8.19 -8.64
N LEU A 81 -14.02 9.20 -8.25
CA LEU A 81 -14.02 9.73 -6.89
C LEU A 81 -15.40 10.24 -6.46
N ALA A 82 -16.12 10.92 -7.35
CA ALA A 82 -17.46 11.42 -7.06
C ALA A 82 -18.46 10.28 -6.78
N GLU A 83 -18.39 9.19 -7.54
CA GLU A 83 -19.22 8.00 -7.33
C GLU A 83 -18.90 7.29 -6.01
N ILE A 84 -17.61 7.16 -5.67
CA ILE A 84 -17.16 6.59 -4.39
C ILE A 84 -17.68 7.43 -3.23
N PHE A 85 -17.54 8.76 -3.32
CA PHE A 85 -17.99 9.68 -2.27
C PHE A 85 -19.52 9.61 -2.08
N ALA A 86 -20.28 9.60 -3.17
CA ALA A 86 -21.74 9.44 -3.10
C ALA A 86 -22.16 8.10 -2.47
N ALA A 87 -21.42 7.01 -2.74
CA ALA A 87 -21.65 5.72 -2.08
C ALA A 87 -21.34 5.77 -0.58
N GLN A 88 -20.24 6.42 -0.20
CA GLN A 88 -19.84 6.60 1.18
C GLN A 88 -20.87 7.44 1.96
N GLU A 89 -21.35 8.55 1.40
CA GLU A 89 -22.40 9.38 2.02
C GLU A 89 -23.68 8.58 2.30
N ARG A 90 -24.12 7.75 1.34
CA ARG A 90 -25.28 6.87 1.52
C ARG A 90 -25.09 5.88 2.67
N LYS A 91 -23.91 5.25 2.76
CA LYS A 91 -23.60 4.30 3.83
C LYS A 91 -23.49 4.98 5.20
N VAL A 92 -22.87 6.15 5.27
CA VAL A 92 -22.81 6.95 6.50
C VAL A 92 -24.22 7.33 6.97
N ALA A 93 -25.09 7.77 6.06
CA ALA A 93 -26.48 8.10 6.38
C ALA A 93 -27.29 6.88 6.87
N ALA A 94 -26.96 5.68 6.38
CA ALA A 94 -27.56 4.42 6.80
C ALA A 94 -26.89 3.80 8.05
N ALA A 95 -25.85 4.44 8.61
CA ALA A 95 -25.01 3.88 9.67
C ALA A 95 -24.37 2.52 9.31
N GLU A 96 -24.06 2.33 8.02
CA GLU A 96 -23.40 1.14 7.50
C GLU A 96 -21.87 1.32 7.41
N PRO A 97 -21.09 0.23 7.56
CA PRO A 97 -19.65 0.28 7.35
C PRO A 97 -19.29 0.65 5.91
N TYR A 98 -18.31 1.54 5.76
CA TYR A 98 -17.83 2.05 4.47
C TYR A 98 -16.33 1.77 4.22
N ALA A 99 -15.77 0.74 4.87
CA ALA A 99 -14.35 0.41 4.78
C ALA A 99 -13.90 0.11 3.33
N ASP A 100 -14.79 -0.47 2.52
CA ASP A 100 -14.52 -0.74 1.11
C ASP A 100 -14.45 0.56 0.30
N GLU A 101 -15.32 1.53 0.57
CA GLU A 101 -15.30 2.85 -0.06
C GLU A 101 -14.07 3.66 0.37
N ASP A 102 -13.68 3.61 1.64
CA ASP A 102 -12.42 4.23 2.12
C ASP A 102 -11.24 3.63 1.36
N THR A 103 -11.16 2.31 1.24
CA THR A 103 -10.06 1.65 0.49
C THR A 103 -10.04 2.12 -0.96
N ARG A 104 -11.19 2.06 -1.65
CA ARG A 104 -11.28 2.46 -3.06
C ARG A 104 -10.94 3.94 -3.28
N PHE A 105 -11.32 4.83 -2.36
CA PHE A 105 -10.97 6.24 -2.45
C PHE A 105 -9.45 6.48 -2.53
N HIS A 106 -8.65 5.67 -1.82
CA HIS A 106 -7.19 5.79 -1.82
C HIS A 106 -6.50 5.08 -3.00
N GLU A 107 -7.27 4.38 -3.85
CA GLU A 107 -6.76 3.65 -5.02
C GLU A 107 -6.94 4.42 -6.34
N VAL A 108 -7.70 5.53 -6.35
CA VAL A 108 -7.96 6.36 -7.55
C VAL A 108 -6.80 7.31 -7.87
#